data_AF-A0A538ITD7-F1
#
_entry.id   AF-A0A538ITD7-F1
#
_cell.length_a   1.000
_cell.length_b   1.000
_cell.length_c   1.000
_cell.angle_alpha   90.00
_cell.angle_beta   90.00
_cell.angle_gamma   90.00
#
_symmetry.space_group_name_H-M   'P 1'
#
loop_
_entity.id
_entity.type
_entity.pdbx_description
1 polymer ?
#
loop_
_entity_poly.entity_id
_entity_poly.type
_entity_poly.pdbx_seq_one_letter_code
_entity_poly.pdbx_strand_id
1 'polypeptide(L)'
;MKPELIEKVRGALDGWLEGDVTPLADLLDSEVELLWWRSGDWDIRGKKDVLAVVKQRAAQRPPGVTIDVSEVGDDALIVTRLDAPSKGPLPDEPGRVA
;
A
#
# COMPACT_ATOMS: atom_id res chain seq x y z
N MET A 1 -12.72 -14.60 3.02
CA MET A 1 -11.87 -14.64 1.80
C MET A 1 -11.29 -16.05 1.63
N LYS A 2 -10.86 -16.48 0.44
CA LYS A 2 -10.19 -17.79 0.31
C LYS A 2 -8.74 -17.71 0.83
N PRO A 3 -8.25 -18.67 1.64
CA PRO A 3 -6.89 -18.66 2.19
C PRO A 3 -5.80 -18.48 1.13
N GLU A 4 -5.98 -19.08 -0.05
CA GLU A 4 -5.06 -18.96 -1.19
C GLU A 4 -4.89 -17.52 -1.71
N LEU A 5 -5.92 -16.68 -1.61
CA LEU A 5 -5.86 -15.28 -2.02
C LEU A 5 -5.08 -14.45 -1.01
N ILE A 6 -5.22 -14.76 0.28
CA ILE A 6 -4.54 -14.06 1.36
C ILE A 6 -3.03 -14.29 1.28
N GLU A 7 -2.61 -15.53 1.03
CA GLU A 7 -1.20 -15.84 0.84
C GLU A 7 -0.61 -15.12 -0.38
N LYS A 8 -1.38 -14.98 -1.46
CA LYS A 8 -0.97 -14.17 -2.63
C LYS A 8 -0.84 -12.69 -2.29
N VAL A 9 -1.80 -12.13 -1.54
CA VAL A 9 -1.74 -10.72 -1.09
C VAL A 9 -0.51 -10.50 -0.21
N ARG A 10 -0.25 -11.40 0.75
CA ARG A 10 0.94 -11.34 1.61
C ARG A 10 2.23 -11.33 0.78
N GLY A 11 2.40 -12.30 -0.11
CA GLY A 11 3.57 -12.36 -0.99
C GLY A 11 3.71 -11.14 -1.91
N ALA A 12 2.60 -10.57 -2.37
CA ALA A 12 2.64 -9.35 -3.20
C ALA A 12 3.05 -8.12 -2.40
N LEU A 13 2.62 -8.01 -1.14
CA LEU A 13 3.03 -6.94 -0.26
C LEU A 13 4.49 -7.10 0.19
N ASP A 14 4.97 -8.33 0.40
CA ASP A 14 6.39 -8.60 0.66
C ASP A 14 7.26 -8.19 -0.54
N GLY A 15 6.86 -8.54 -1.76
CA GLY A 15 7.51 -8.06 -2.98
C GLY A 15 7.53 -6.53 -3.06
N TRP A 16 6.43 -5.87 -2.68
CA TRP A 16 6.39 -4.41 -2.62
C TRP A 16 7.40 -3.83 -1.61
N LEU A 17 7.60 -4.48 -0.46
CA LEU A 17 8.66 -4.07 0.47
C LEU A 17 10.03 -4.18 -0.19
N GLU A 18 10.28 -5.20 -0.99
CA GLU A 18 11.54 -5.39 -1.72
C GLU A 18 11.68 -4.47 -2.96
N GLY A 19 10.64 -3.71 -3.29
CA GLY A 19 10.61 -2.80 -4.44
C GLY A 19 10.04 -3.41 -5.72
N ASP A 20 9.63 -4.68 -5.68
CA ASP A 20 8.93 -5.32 -6.79
C ASP A 20 7.41 -5.14 -6.66
N VAL A 21 6.86 -4.26 -7.50
CA VAL A 21 5.42 -3.99 -7.54
C VAL A 21 4.65 -4.90 -8.49
N THR A 22 5.32 -5.77 -9.23
CA THR A 22 4.72 -6.61 -10.26
C THR A 22 3.65 -7.55 -9.69
N PRO A 23 3.90 -8.28 -8.59
CA PRO A 23 2.89 -9.16 -8.01
C PRO A 23 1.64 -8.41 -7.54
N LEU A 24 1.82 -7.17 -7.08
CA LEU A 24 0.71 -6.33 -6.63
C LEU A 24 -0.13 -5.86 -7.83
N ALA A 25 0.52 -5.55 -8.96
CA ALA A 25 -0.17 -5.21 -10.20
C ALA A 25 -1.10 -6.33 -10.68
N ASP A 26 -0.75 -7.60 -10.51
CA ASP A 26 -1.60 -8.71 -10.96
C ASP A 26 -2.86 -8.89 -10.08
N LEU A 27 -2.82 -8.44 -8.82
CA LEU A 27 -3.94 -8.56 -7.88
C LEU A 27 -4.93 -7.39 -7.97
N LEU A 28 -4.48 -6.22 -8.43
CA LEU A 28 -5.33 -5.02 -8.45
C LEU A 28 -6.31 -5.01 -9.62
N ASP A 29 -7.56 -4.67 -9.32
CA ASP A 29 -8.58 -4.35 -10.31
C ASP A 29 -8.18 -3.13 -11.17
N SER A 30 -8.65 -3.06 -12.41
CA SER A 30 -8.43 -1.90 -13.29
C SER A 30 -8.94 -0.58 -12.72
N GLU A 31 -10.03 -0.62 -11.96
CA GLU A 31 -10.71 0.55 -11.35
C GLU A 31 -10.34 0.74 -9.88
N VAL A 32 -9.28 0.08 -9.39
CA VAL A 32 -8.81 0.20 -8.00
C VAL A 32 -8.68 1.66 -7.56
N GLU A 33 -9.11 1.93 -6.32
CA GLU A 33 -8.93 3.21 -5.65
C GLU A 33 -7.97 3.06 -4.47
N LEU A 34 -7.07 4.02 -4.32
CA LEU A 34 -6.25 4.21 -3.14
C LEU A 34 -6.74 5.45 -2.42
N LEU A 35 -7.52 5.23 -1.36
CA LEU A 35 -8.15 6.29 -0.59
C LEU A 35 -7.33 6.65 0.64
N TRP A 36 -7.37 7.92 1.03
CA TRP A 36 -6.77 8.41 2.26
C TRP A 36 -7.79 8.48 3.40
N TRP A 37 -7.31 8.49 4.65
CA TRP A 37 -8.20 8.51 5.84
C TRP A 37 -9.10 9.76 5.90
N ARG A 38 -8.66 10.86 5.27
CA ARG A 38 -9.51 11.99 4.89
C ARG A 38 -9.60 12.00 3.37
N SER A 39 -10.80 11.84 2.85
CA SER A 39 -11.06 11.98 1.43
C SER A 39 -10.65 13.37 0.93
N GLY A 40 -10.12 13.43 -0.28
CA GLY A 40 -9.65 14.67 -0.89
C GLY A 40 -8.59 14.44 -1.97
N ASP A 41 -7.71 15.42 -2.17
CA ASP A 41 -6.74 15.44 -3.27
C ASP A 41 -5.71 14.29 -3.23
N TRP A 42 -5.67 13.54 -2.15
CA TRP A 42 -4.80 12.36 -1.98
C TRP A 42 -5.44 11.05 -2.46
N ASP A 43 -6.74 11.06 -2.76
CA ASP A 43 -7.45 9.91 -3.29
C ASP A 43 -7.03 9.69 -4.75
N ILE A 44 -6.53 8.50 -5.04
CA ILE A 44 -6.03 8.14 -6.36
C ILE A 44 -6.92 7.04 -6.91
N ARG A 45 -7.30 7.18 -8.19
CA ARG A 45 -8.18 6.23 -8.87
C ARG A 45 -7.50 5.63 -10.08
N GLY A 46 -7.81 4.38 -10.35
CA GLY A 46 -7.32 3.65 -11.51
C GLY A 46 -5.96 3.00 -11.26
N LYS A 47 -5.84 1.78 -11.75
CA LYS A 47 -4.67 0.90 -11.55
C LYS A 47 -3.34 1.54 -11.90
N LYS A 48 -3.27 2.30 -13.00
CA LYS A 48 -2.04 2.94 -13.46
C LYS A 48 -1.50 3.93 -12.42
N ASP A 49 -2.36 4.82 -11.93
CA ASP A 49 -1.96 5.91 -11.04
C ASP A 49 -1.71 5.37 -9.63
N VAL A 50 -2.52 4.41 -9.18
CA VAL A 50 -2.28 3.68 -7.92
C VAL A 50 -0.91 2.98 -7.96
N LEU A 51 -0.59 2.24 -9.03
CA LEU A 51 0.71 1.55 -9.14
C LEU A 51 1.89 2.51 -9.21
N ALA A 52 1.73 3.67 -9.86
CA ALA A 52 2.78 4.69 -9.88
C ALA A 52 3.11 5.18 -8.46
N VAL A 53 2.09 5.45 -7.65
CA VAL A 53 2.27 5.89 -6.26
C VAL A 53 2.82 4.78 -5.37
N VAL A 54 2.32 3.55 -5.51
CA VAL A 54 2.84 2.39 -4.76
C VAL A 54 4.33 2.18 -5.06
N LYS A 55 4.74 2.27 -6.33
CA LYS A 55 6.14 2.15 -6.75
C LYS A 55 7.01 3.28 -6.20
N GLN A 56 6.53 4.52 -6.25
CA GLN A 56 7.22 5.66 -5.64
C GLN A 56 7.43 5.45 -4.14
N ARG A 57 6.40 4.98 -3.42
CA ARG A 57 6.46 4.74 -1.97
C ARG A 57 7.40 3.59 -1.61
N ALA A 58 7.50 2.56 -2.44
CA ALA A 58 8.47 1.48 -2.26
C ALA A 58 9.91 2.03 -2.29
N ALA A 59 10.20 2.91 -3.25
CA ALA A 59 11.54 3.50 -3.42
C ALA A 59 11.92 4.49 -2.30
N GLN A 60 10.92 5.12 -1.67
CA GLN A 60 11.12 6.08 -0.56
C GLN A 60 11.03 5.41 0.83
N ARG A 61 10.83 4.09 0.88
CA ARG A 61 10.62 3.35 2.12
C ARG A 61 11.92 3.29 2.95
N PRO A 62 11.86 3.55 4.26
CA PRO A 62 13.00 3.31 5.15
C PRO A 62 13.28 1.80 5.28
N PRO A 63 14.56 1.39 5.46
CA PRO A 63 14.90 -0.01 5.66
C PRO A 63 14.30 -0.56 6.97
N GLY A 64 14.04 -1.87 7.01
CA GLY A 64 13.56 -2.56 8.22
C GLY A 64 12.07 -2.42 8.52
N VAL A 65 11.27 -1.86 7.61
CA VAL A 65 9.81 -1.88 7.71
C VAL A 65 9.29 -3.29 7.43
N THR A 66 8.41 -3.79 8.30
CA THR A 66 7.64 -5.01 8.07
C THR A 66 6.15 -4.69 8.00
N ILE A 67 5.36 -5.68 7.58
CA ILE A 67 3.90 -5.59 7.51
C ILE A 67 3.30 -6.79 8.22
N ASP A 68 2.14 -6.58 8.83
CA ASP A 68 1.25 -7.62 9.30
C ASP A 68 -0.07 -7.54 8.54
N VAL A 69 -0.64 -8.68 8.18
CA VAL A 69 -1.90 -8.76 7.42
C VAL A 69 -2.91 -9.54 8.24
N SER A 70 -3.96 -8.86 8.69
CA SER A 70 -5.05 -9.41 9.46
C SER A 70 -6.34 -9.45 8.63
N GLU A 71 -7.10 -10.53 8.73
CA GLU A 71 -8.40 -10.67 8.05
C GLU A 71 -9.49 -9.93 8.82
N VAL A 72 -10.37 -9.24 8.08
CA VAL A 72 -11.57 -8.62 8.64
C VAL A 72 -12.78 -8.92 7.75
N GLY A 73 -13.62 -9.84 8.22
CA GLY A 73 -14.78 -10.29 7.46
C GLY A 73 -14.39 -11.07 6.20
N ASP A 74 -15.34 -11.19 5.27
CA ASP A 74 -15.18 -12.08 4.13
C ASP A 74 -14.37 -11.45 2.98
N ASP A 75 -14.33 -10.12 2.89
CA ASP A 75 -13.82 -9.40 1.71
C ASP A 75 -12.80 -8.29 2.03
N ALA A 76 -12.36 -8.17 3.29
CA ALA A 76 -11.41 -7.13 3.68
C ALA A 76 -10.19 -7.68 4.44
N LEU A 77 -9.07 -7.00 4.23
CA LEU A 77 -7.81 -7.22 4.92
C LEU A 77 -7.37 -5.91 5.55
N ILE A 78 -6.90 -5.96 6.80
CA ILE A 78 -6.16 -4.88 7.43
C ILE A 78 -4.68 -5.17 7.25
N VAL A 79 -3.97 -4.25 6.59
CA VAL A 79 -2.51 -4.28 6.48
C VAL A 79 -1.94 -3.27 7.46
N THR A 80 -1.25 -3.76 8.48
CA THR A 80 -0.58 -2.93 9.47
C THR A 80 0.89 -2.81 9.10
N ARG A 81 1.35 -1.60 8.84
CA ARG A 81 2.78 -1.33 8.74
C ARG A 81 3.39 -1.30 10.13
N LEU A 82 4.43 -2.10 10.34
CA LEU A 82 5.22 -2.12 11.55
C LEU A 82 6.55 -1.43 11.25
N ASP A 83 6.70 -0.20 11.73
CA ASP A 83 7.95 0.55 11.71
C ASP A 83 8.32 1.03 13.12
N ALA A 84 9.60 1.39 13.31
CA ALA A 84 9.96 2.23 14.44
C ALA A 84 9.15 3.54 14.31
N PRO A 85 8.52 4.04 15.40
CA PRO A 85 7.62 5.18 15.31
C PRO A 85 8.27 6.34 14.55
N SER A 86 7.60 6.79 13.49
CA SER A 86 8.02 7.97 12.73
C SER A 86 8.16 9.16 13.70
N LYS A 87 9.39 9.64 13.92
CA LYS A 87 9.63 10.87 14.65
C LYS A 87 9.30 12.05 13.73
N GLY A 88 8.12 12.65 13.90
CA GLY A 88 7.77 13.88 13.21
C GLY A 88 6.25 14.10 13.11
N PRO A 89 5.81 15.35 12.87
CA PRO A 89 4.41 15.63 12.56
C PRO A 89 4.00 14.89 11.27
N LEU A 90 2.73 14.46 11.21
CA LEU A 90 2.15 13.96 9.97
C LEU A 90 2.17 15.10 8.92
N PRO A 91 2.42 14.82 7.63
CA PRO A 91 2.37 15.85 6.61
C PRO A 91 0.95 16.42 6.50
N ASP A 92 0.84 17.75 6.55
CA ASP A 92 -0.44 18.47 6.47
C ASP A 92 -0.93 18.66 5.01
N GLU A 93 -0.03 18.52 4.01
CA GLU A 93 -0.30 18.73 2.58
C GLU A 93 0.53 17.77 1.72
N PRO A 94 0.10 17.41 0.49
CA PRO A 94 0.89 16.58 -0.39
C PRO A 94 2.16 17.35 -0.71
N GLY A 95 3.29 16.81 -0.25
CA GLY A 95 4.60 17.44 -0.42
C GLY A 95 4.77 17.84 -1.87
N ARG A 96 4.70 19.15 -2.12
CA ARG A 96 5.18 19.75 -3.36
C ARG A 96 6.67 19.47 -3.36
N VAL A 97 7.07 18.44 -4.09
CA VAL A 97 8.48 18.15 -4.32
C VAL A 97 9.00 19.31 -5.18
N ALA A 98 9.80 20.18 -4.57
CA ALA A 98 10.57 21.19 -5.30
C ALA A 98 11.67 20.51 -6.13
#